data_AF-A0A7X7XT71-F1
#
_entry.id   AF-A0A7X7XT71-F1
#
_cell.length_a   1.000
_cell.length_b   1.000
_cell.length_c   1.000
_cell.angle_alpha   90.00
_cell.angle_beta   90.00
_cell.angle_gamma   90.00
#
_symmetry.space_group_name_H-M   'P 1'
#
loop_
_entity.id
_entity.type
_entity.pdbx_description
1 polymer ?
#
loop_
_entity_poly.entity_id
_entity_poly.type
_entity_poly.pdbx_seq_one_letter_code
_entity_poly.pdbx_strand_id
1 'polypeptide(L)' 'MVGAQISIYPLREKTLTDKLNIFWEELEKRDIKYEINSFATILWAEEDELFKLLNDV' A
#
# COMPACT_ATOMS: atom_id res chain seq x y z
N MET A 1 -4.30 -15.86 -4.13
CA MET A 1 -3.81 -14.99 -3.04
C MET A 1 -2.29 -15.05 -2.90
N VAL A 2 -1.64 -13.89 -3.00
CA VAL A 2 -0.20 -13.67 -2.81
C VAL A 2 0.02 -12.69 -1.65
N GLY A 3 1.14 -12.82 -0.94
CA GLY A 3 1.57 -11.86 0.07
C GLY A 3 2.63 -10.93 -0.51
N ALA A 4 2.52 -9.63 -0.24
CA ALA A 4 3.49 -8.63 -0.67
C ALA A 4 3.89 -7.71 0.48
N GLN A 5 5.15 -7.27 0.47
CA GLN A 5 5.66 -6.25 1.37
C GLN A 5 6.02 -5.01 0.55
N ILE A 6 5.37 -3.89 0.86
CA ILE A 6 5.53 -2.62 0.13
C ILE A 6 6.07 -1.56 1.09
N SER A 7 7.13 -0.89 0.66
CA SER A 7 7.68 0.30 1.30
C SER A 7 7.61 1.47 0.31
N ILE A 8 6.85 2.50 0.64
CA ILE A 8 6.66 3.69 -0.22
C ILE A 8 7.55 4.82 0.31
N TYR A 9 8.27 5.47 -0.61
CA TYR A 9 9.18 6.57 -0.32
C TYR A 9 8.80 7.81 -1.13
N PRO A 10 7.86 8.63 -0.64
CA PRO A 10 7.48 9.88 -1.29
C PRO A 10 8.67 10.84 -1.31
N LEU A 11 9.24 11.06 -2.49
CA LEU A 11 10.42 11.92 -2.66
C LEU A 11 10.01 13.39 -2.61
N ARG A 12 10.81 14.22 -1.93
CA ARG A 12 10.64 15.68 -1.82
C ARG A 12 9.35 16.12 -1.12
N GLU A 13 8.72 15.23 -0.37
CA GLU A 13 7.54 15.53 0.44
C GLU A 13 7.93 16.01 1.83
N LYS A 14 7.19 17.00 2.35
CA LYS A 14 7.42 17.55 3.71
C LYS A 14 6.89 16.61 4.80
N THR A 15 5.80 15.91 4.51
CA THR A 15 5.15 14.97 5.43
C THR A 15 4.94 13.64 4.71
N LEU A 16 5.60 12.59 5.21
CA LEU A 16 5.45 11.24 4.66
C LEU A 16 4.06 10.66 4.96
N THR A 17 3.55 10.95 6.17
CA THR A 17 2.28 10.41 6.68
C THR A 17 1.11 10.70 5.74
N ASP A 18 0.98 11.94 5.25
CA ASP A 18 -0.15 12.33 4.40
C ASP A 18 -0.18 11.53 3.10
N LYS A 19 0.99 11.22 2.53
CA LYS A 19 1.10 10.41 1.31
C LYS A 19 0.88 8.92 1.56
N LEU A 20 1.36 8.42 2.69
CA LEU A 20 1.13 7.02 3.08
C LEU A 20 -0.36 6.76 3.39
N ASN A 21 -1.04 7.73 3.98
CA ASN A 21 -2.48 7.64 4.24
C ASN A 21 -3.28 7.44 2.94
N ILE A 22 -2.93 8.12 1.85
CA ILE A 22 -3.60 7.93 0.54
C ILE A 22 -3.48 6.47 0.09
N PHE A 23 -2.29 5.88 0.22
CA PHE A 23 -2.07 4.48 -0.14
C PHE A 23 -2.91 3.53 0.73
N TRP A 24 -2.95 3.75 2.05
CA TRP A 24 -3.74 2.90 2.96
C TRP A 24 -5.25 3.06 2.75
N GLU A 25 -5.74 4.26 2.46
CA GLU A 25 -7.13 4.48 2.07
C GLU A 25 -7.51 3.71 0.79
N GLU A 26 -6.60 3.60 -0.18
CA GLU A 26 -6.84 2.79 -1.38
C GLU A 26 -6.88 1.28 -1.07
N LEU A 27 -6.08 0.80 -0.12
CA LEU A 27 -6.17 -0.60 0.35
C LEU A 27 -7.53 -0.86 1.01
N GLU A 28 -8.01 0.05 1.84
CA GLU A 28 -9.31 -0.06 2.52
C GLU A 28 -10.48 -0.04 1.54
N LYS A 29 -10.47 0.85 0.55
CA LYS A 29 -11.53 0.92 -0.49
C LYS A 29 -11.66 -0.37 -1.29
N ARG A 30 -10.57 -1.11 -1.43
CA ARG A 30 -10.50 -2.37 -2.20
C ARG A 30 -10.70 -3.61 -1.32
N ASP A 31 -10.97 -3.44 -0.03
CA ASP A 31 -11.09 -4.54 0.94
C ASP A 31 -9.84 -5.45 0.96
N ILE A 32 -8.66 -4.88 0.69
CA ILE A 32 -7.39 -5.61 0.72
C ILE A 32 -6.94 -5.73 2.18
N LYS A 33 -6.70 -6.96 2.63
CA LYS A 33 -6.15 -7.19 3.98
C LYS A 33 -4.72 -6.69 4.04
N TYR A 34 -4.39 -5.86 5.04
CA TYR A 34 -3.03 -5.40 5.28
C TYR A 34 -2.70 -5.25 6.77
N GLU A 35 -1.40 -5.23 7.06
CA GLU A 35 -0.81 -4.91 8.36
C GLU A 35 0.35 -3.93 8.16
N ILE A 36 0.48 -2.95 9.04
CA ILE A 36 1.55 -1.94 8.99
C ILE A 36 2.56 -2.30 10.07
N ASN A 37 3.84 -2.36 9.71
CA ASN A 37 4.95 -2.44 10.66
C ASN A 37 5.82 -1.17 10.56
N SER A 38 6.91 -1.11 11.34
CA SER A 38 7.78 0.08 11.41
C SER A 38 8.46 0.46 10.08
N PHE A 39 8.48 -0.43 9.08
CA PHE A 39 9.24 -0.25 7.83
C PHE A 39 8.43 -0.47 6.55
N ALA A 40 7.28 -1.13 6.63
CA ALA A 40 6.51 -1.53 5.46
C ALA A 40 5.03 -1.80 5.79
N THR A 41 4.25 -1.85 4.72
CA THR A 41 2.91 -2.43 4.71
C THR A 41 3.00 -3.83 4.13
N ILE A 42 2.56 -4.82 4.91
CA ILE A 42 2.38 -6.21 4.47
C ILE A 42 0.93 -6.34 4.04
N LEU A 43 0.68 -6.85 2.84
CA LEU A 43 -0.68 -7.03 2.33
C LEU A 43 -0.88 -8.41 1.70
N TRP A 44 -2.13 -8.84 1.63
CA TRP A 44 -2.56 -10.08 1.00
C TRP A 44 -3.70 -9.80 0.04
N ALA A 45 -3.51 -10.13 -1.23
CA ALA A 45 -4.48 -9.88 -2.30
C ALA A 45 -4.39 -10.96 -3.38
N GLU A 46 -5.33 -10.97 -4.32
CA GLU A 46 -5.14 -11.71 -5.57
C GLU A 46 -4.07 -11.02 -6.44
N GLU A 47 -3.33 -11.81 -7.22
CA GLU A 47 -2.18 -11.31 -7.99
C GLU A 47 -2.57 -10.19 -8.95
N ASP A 48 -3.66 -10.36 -9.70
CA ASP A 48 -4.19 -9.35 -10.62
C ASP A 48 -4.58 -8.04 -9.90
N GLU A 49 -5.11 -8.15 -8.68
CA GLU A 49 -5.53 -7.01 -7.89
C GLU A 49 -4.33 -6.25 -7.31
N LEU A 50 -3.30 -6.98 -6.89
CA LEU A 50 -2.04 -6.41 -6.46
C LEU A 50 -1.38 -5.59 -7.58
N PHE A 51 -1.32 -6.14 -8.80
CA PHE A 51 -0.76 -5.41 -9.94
C PHE A 51 -1.61 -4.21 -10.36
N LYS A 52 -2.94 -4.27 -10.24
CA LYS A 52 -3.80 -3.11 -10.45
C LYS A 52 -3.50 -2.00 -9.43
N LEU A 53 -3.46 -2.35 -8.15
CA LEU A 53 -3.12 -1.42 -7.07
C LEU A 53 -1.78 -0.71 -7.34
N LEU A 54 -0.74 -1.46 -7.70
CA LEU A 54 0.61 -0.92 -7.95
C LEU A 54 0.70 -0.01 -9.18
N ASN A 55 -0.22 -0.12 -10.14
CA ASN A 55 -0.27 0.78 -11.31
C ASN A 55 -1.08 2.05 -11.05
N ASP A 56 -2.02 1.99 -10.11
CA ASP A 56 -2.93 3.10 -9.81
C ASP A 56 -2.34 4.13 -8.83
N VAL A 57 -1.28 3.75 -8.10
CA VAL A 57 -0.66 4.54 -7.00
C VAL A 57 0.69 5.14 -7.40
#